data_AF-A0ABD0Y6C1-F1
#
_entry.id   AF-A0ABD0Y6C1-F1
#
_cell.length_a   1.000
_cell.length_b   1.000
_cell.length_c   1.000
_cell.angle_alpha   90.00
_cell.angle_beta   90.00
_cell.angle_gamma   90.00
#
_symmetry.space_group_name_H-M   'P 1'
#
loop_
_entity.id
_entity.type
_entity.pdbx_description
1 polymer ?
#
loop_
_entity_poly.entity_id
_entity_poly.type
_entity_poly.pdbx_seq_one_letter_code
_entity_poly.pdbx_strand_id
1 'polypeptide(L)'
;MKRRQKRVLQMAFVFMVALIFLPNVGLWSLYRDKHLMKSHEGGEQGFSMGLSEGHIYTWTDGLKRRDWHDNDSIKRDELRVGKGEHGKPYPLSEDECDDSVYKENGFNIYVSNNIALDRSLPDIRHSNCKTKLYLENLPNTSIIIPFHNEGWSSLLRTIHSISHRTPDHLIAEIVLVDDYSDR
;
A
#
# COMPACT_ATOMS: atom_id res chain seq x y z
N MET A 1 56.06 34.43 19.04
CA MET A 1 55.72 33.18 19.78
C MET A 1 56.30 31.98 19.05
N LYS A 2 57.07 31.13 19.76
CA LYS A 2 57.75 29.94 19.18
C LYS A 2 56.71 29.01 18.56
N ARG A 3 56.92 28.49 17.34
CA ARG A 3 55.95 27.68 16.57
C ARG A 3 55.25 26.55 17.37
N ARG A 4 55.95 26.01 18.38
CA ARG A 4 55.41 25.02 19.32
C ARG A 4 54.24 25.56 20.17
N GLN A 5 54.31 26.79 20.65
CA GLN A 5 53.24 27.42 21.42
C GLN A 5 51.99 27.68 20.58
N LYS A 6 52.14 28.04 19.30
CA LYS A 6 51.00 28.22 18.40
C LYS A 6 50.22 26.92 18.18
N ARG A 7 50.92 25.79 18.00
CA ARG A 7 50.28 24.47 17.84
C ARG A 7 49.57 24.00 19.11
N VAL A 8 50.17 24.23 20.28
CA VAL A 8 49.53 23.91 21.57
C VAL A 8 48.27 24.74 21.78
N LEU A 9 48.31 26.04 21.47
CA LEU A 9 47.14 26.91 21.58
C LEU A 9 46.02 26.52 20.59
N GLN A 10 46.38 26.10 19.38
CA GLN A 10 45.44 25.62 18.37
C GLN A 10 44.76 24.31 18.78
N MET A 11 45.52 23.36 19.33
CA MET A 11 44.97 22.09 19.83
C MET A 11 44.09 22.29 21.07
N ALA A 12 44.47 23.20 21.97
CA ALA A 12 43.65 23.56 23.13
C ALA A 12 42.32 24.21 22.70
N PHE A 13 42.34 25.07 21.68
CA PHE A 13 41.14 25.67 21.13
C PHE A 13 40.19 24.62 20.51
N VAL A 14 40.71 23.71 19.68
CA VAL A 14 39.91 22.63 19.09
C VAL A 14 39.31 21.72 20.16
N PHE A 15 40.07 21.41 21.22
CA PHE A 15 39.57 20.59 22.33
C PHE A 15 38.46 21.30 23.13
N MET A 16 38.58 22.60 23.37
CA MET A 16 37.53 23.41 24.01
C MET A 16 36.26 23.48 23.15
N VAL A 17 36.40 23.66 21.83
CA VAL A 17 35.26 23.62 20.90
C VAL A 17 34.60 22.23 20.93
N ALA A 18 35.37 21.14 20.90
CA ALA A 18 34.82 19.79 20.98
C ALA A 18 34.05 19.55 22.29
N LEU A 19 34.56 20.00 23.44
CA LEU A 19 33.86 19.88 24.72
C LEU A 19 32.56 20.70 24.82
N ILE A 20 32.44 21.79 24.06
CA ILE A 20 31.20 22.60 24.01
C ILE A 20 30.16 21.94 23.10
N PHE A 21 30.58 21.36 21.97
CA PHE A 21 29.66 20.83 20.98
C PHE A 21 29.28 19.35 21.23
N LEU A 22 30.19 18.49 21.70
CA LEU A 22 29.91 17.06 21.91
C LEU A 22 28.78 16.75 22.91
N PRO A 23 28.63 17.44 24.06
CA PRO A 23 27.52 17.17 24.98
C PRO A 23 26.17 17.54 24.36
N ASN A 24 26.13 18.62 23.58
CA ASN A 24 24.89 19.11 22.96
C ASN A 24 24.45 18.25 21.77
N VAL A 25 25.35 17.62 21.01
CA VAL A 25 24.94 16.72 19.91
C VAL A 25 24.44 15.37 20.45
N GLY A 26 25.07 14.83 21.50
CA GLY A 26 24.67 13.56 22.12
C GLY A 26 23.32 13.63 22.83
N LEU A 27 23.04 14.72 23.56
CA LEU A 27 21.75 14.96 24.20
C LEU A 27 20.65 15.28 23.18
N TRP A 28 20.95 15.96 22.07
CA TRP A 28 19.95 16.22 21.01
C TRP A 28 19.57 14.96 20.24
N SER A 29 20.51 14.02 20.03
CA SER A 29 20.22 12.70 19.46
C SER A 29 19.27 11.88 20.34
N LEU A 30 19.50 11.86 21.66
CA LEU A 30 18.62 11.18 22.62
C LEU A 30 17.26 11.89 22.82
N TYR A 31 17.23 13.23 22.69
CA TYR A 31 15.99 14.00 22.73
C TYR A 31 15.12 13.74 21.51
N ARG A 32 15.72 13.64 20.31
CA ARG A 32 15.01 13.28 19.07
C ARG A 32 14.44 11.86 19.11
N ASP A 33 15.18 10.88 19.64
CA ASP A 33 14.69 9.51 19.79
C ASP A 33 13.55 9.39 20.82
N LYS A 34 13.62 10.13 21.94
CA LYS A 34 12.51 10.14 22.92
C LYS A 34 11.24 10.80 22.38
N HIS A 35 11.34 11.84 21.54
CA HIS A 35 10.17 12.46 20.93
C HIS A 35 9.55 11.62 19.81
N LEU A 36 10.34 10.79 19.12
CA LEU A 36 9.80 9.85 18.13
C LEU A 36 8.99 8.72 18.80
N MET A 37 9.42 8.23 19.98
CA MET A 37 8.69 7.17 20.71
C MET A 37 7.56 7.68 21.61
N LYS A 38 7.57 8.94 22.07
CA LYS A 38 6.50 9.52 22.92
C LYS A 38 5.30 10.07 22.13
N SER A 39 5.15 9.68 20.86
CA SER A 39 3.96 10.01 20.06
C SER A 39 2.83 8.97 20.17
N HIS A 40 2.99 7.94 21.02
CA HIS A 40 2.00 6.87 21.17
C HIS A 40 1.56 6.57 22.62
N GLU A 41 1.46 7.60 23.47
CA GLU A 41 0.65 7.54 24.69
C GLU A 41 -0.13 8.85 24.84
N GLY A 42 -1.36 8.84 24.33
CA GLY A 42 -2.36 9.86 24.57
C GLY A 42 -3.58 9.23 25.23
N GLY A 43 -3.65 9.36 26.56
CA GLY A 43 -4.90 9.52 27.32
C GLY A 43 -5.78 8.28 27.51
N GLU A 44 -5.74 7.74 28.72
CA GLU A 44 -6.82 6.96 29.31
C GLU A 44 -8.14 7.76 29.31
N GLN A 45 -9.21 7.16 28.79
CA GLN A 45 -10.54 7.19 29.42
C GLN A 45 -11.10 5.77 29.36
N GLY A 46 -11.16 5.11 30.51
CA GLY A 46 -11.62 3.72 30.64
C GLY A 46 -13.13 3.55 30.54
N PHE A 47 -13.60 2.38 30.12
CA PHE A 47 -14.00 1.25 31.00
C PHE A 47 -14.51 0.09 30.13
N SER A 48 -14.68 -1.09 30.74
CA SER A 48 -14.68 -2.42 30.15
C SER A 48 -16.03 -2.99 29.67
N MET A 49 -15.90 -3.96 28.75
CA MET A 49 -16.70 -5.20 28.58
C MET A 49 -18.15 -5.11 28.08
N GLY A 50 -18.40 -5.66 26.89
CA GLY A 50 -19.74 -5.97 26.39
C GLY A 50 -19.72 -6.55 24.97
N LEU A 51 -19.75 -7.88 24.85
CA LEU A 51 -20.18 -8.59 23.64
C LEU A 51 -21.67 -8.29 23.41
N SER A 52 -22.03 -7.54 22.36
CA SER A 52 -23.34 -7.58 21.69
C SER A 52 -23.40 -6.59 20.51
N GLU A 53 -23.54 -7.14 19.30
CA GLU A 53 -24.21 -6.60 18.10
C GLU A 53 -24.07 -5.09 17.75
N GLY A 54 -23.37 -4.82 16.65
CA GLY A 54 -23.67 -3.71 15.75
C GLY A 54 -23.36 -2.31 16.27
N HIS A 55 -22.11 -2.02 16.63
CA HIS A 55 -21.72 -0.63 16.92
C HIS A 55 -21.69 0.23 15.65
N ILE A 56 -22.76 0.98 15.43
CA ILE A 56 -22.77 2.18 14.57
C ILE A 56 -21.90 3.22 15.29
N TYR A 57 -20.72 3.50 14.74
CA TYR A 57 -19.88 4.60 15.21
C TYR A 57 -20.50 5.92 14.73
N THR A 58 -21.30 6.57 15.57
CA THR A 58 -21.70 7.96 15.35
C THR A 58 -20.55 8.86 15.79
N TRP A 59 -19.75 9.33 14.84
CA TRP A 59 -18.75 10.36 15.11
C TRP A 59 -19.47 11.70 15.35
N THR A 60 -18.74 12.71 15.82
CA THR A 60 -19.30 14.03 16.22
C THR A 60 -20.03 14.78 15.09
N ASP A 61 -19.99 14.26 13.87
CA ASP A 61 -20.64 14.78 12.67
C ASP A 61 -22.03 14.18 12.40
N GLY A 62 -22.48 13.20 13.18
CA GLY A 62 -23.77 12.53 12.98
C GLY A 62 -23.81 11.60 11.75
N LEU A 63 -22.67 11.37 11.09
CA LEU A 63 -22.59 10.52 9.90
C LEU A 63 -22.32 9.06 10.29
N LYS A 64 -23.18 8.16 9.79
CA LYS A 64 -23.01 6.72 9.97
C LYS A 64 -21.81 6.22 9.16
N ARG A 65 -21.01 5.37 9.80
CA ARG A 65 -19.86 4.72 9.17
C ARG A 65 -19.96 3.20 9.30
N ARG A 66 -19.46 2.51 8.29
CA ARG A 66 -19.48 1.06 8.14
C ARG A 66 -18.08 0.54 7.77
N ASP A 67 -17.80 -0.69 8.17
CA ASP A 67 -16.68 -1.45 7.66
C ASP A 67 -17.01 -2.03 6.27
N TRP A 68 -16.21 -1.64 5.29
CA TRP A 68 -16.36 -2.05 3.88
C TRP A 68 -15.47 -3.24 3.50
N HIS A 69 -14.69 -3.79 4.45
CA HIS A 69 -13.87 -4.96 4.19
C HIS A 69 -14.73 -6.22 4.06
N ASP A 70 -14.70 -6.87 2.89
CA ASP A 70 -15.28 -8.20 2.69
C ASP A 70 -14.32 -9.28 3.22
N ASN A 71 -14.47 -9.60 4.50
CA ASN A 71 -13.65 -10.60 5.18
C ASN A 71 -13.80 -12.01 4.60
N ASP A 72 -14.94 -12.35 3.99
CA ASP A 72 -15.17 -13.67 3.42
C ASP A 72 -14.50 -13.79 2.05
N SER A 73 -14.53 -12.73 1.24
CA SER A 73 -13.72 -12.66 0.02
C SER A 73 -12.23 -12.70 0.33
N ILE A 74 -11.76 -11.99 1.37
CA ILE A 74 -10.35 -12.03 1.78
C ILE A 74 -9.92 -13.45 2.17
N LYS A 75 -10.72 -14.16 2.98
CA LYS A 75 -10.44 -15.56 3.35
C LYS A 75 -10.41 -16.49 2.14
N ARG A 76 -11.32 -16.30 1.17
CA ARG A 76 -11.31 -17.08 -0.07
C ARG A 76 -10.05 -16.82 -0.88
N ASP A 77 -9.63 -15.55 -1.00
CA ASP A 77 -8.39 -15.17 -1.67
C ASP A 77 -7.14 -15.75 -0.99
N GLU A 78 -7.14 -15.86 0.34
CA GLU A 78 -6.05 -16.50 1.10
C GLU A 78 -5.90 -18.00 0.82
N LEU A 79 -7.00 -18.68 0.47
CA LEU A 79 -7.02 -20.12 0.19
C LEU A 79 -6.70 -20.45 -1.28
N ARG A 80 -6.64 -19.45 -2.17
CA ARG A 80 -6.39 -19.68 -3.60
C ARG A 80 -4.98 -20.20 -3.84
N VAL A 81 -4.86 -21.15 -4.76
CA VAL A 81 -3.58 -21.75 -5.15
C VAL A 81 -3.47 -21.80 -6.67
N GLY A 82 -2.29 -21.53 -7.20
CA GLY A 82 -2.10 -21.47 -8.64
C GLY A 82 -0.90 -20.62 -9.03
N LYS A 83 -0.60 -20.60 -10.33
CA LYS A 83 0.47 -19.76 -10.88
C LYS A 83 0.05 -18.30 -10.79
N GLY A 84 0.89 -17.45 -10.19
CA GLY A 84 0.62 -16.02 -10.05
C GLY A 84 -0.33 -15.63 -8.91
N GLU A 85 -0.83 -16.60 -8.13
CA GLU A 85 -1.64 -16.35 -6.92
C GLU A 85 -0.82 -15.64 -5.82
N HIS A 86 -1.51 -14.84 -5.02
CA HIS A 86 -0.94 -13.95 -4.01
C HIS A 86 0.15 -13.03 -4.57
N GLY A 87 0.08 -12.70 -5.86
CA GLY A 87 1.09 -11.88 -6.54
C GLY A 87 2.48 -12.51 -6.61
N LYS A 88 2.60 -13.83 -6.41
CA LYS A 88 3.89 -14.53 -6.55
C LYS A 88 4.36 -14.48 -8.02
N PRO A 89 5.68 -14.46 -8.26
CA PRO A 89 6.20 -14.52 -9.62
C PRO A 89 5.77 -15.81 -10.32
N TYR A 90 5.51 -15.72 -11.63
CA TYR A 90 5.21 -16.89 -12.45
C TYR A 90 6.49 -17.69 -12.70
N PRO A 91 6.50 -19.02 -12.48
CA PRO A 91 7.67 -19.85 -12.76
C PRO A 91 7.81 -20.07 -14.27
N LEU A 92 8.67 -19.28 -14.92
CA LEU A 92 9.05 -19.43 -16.32
C LEU A 92 10.09 -20.54 -16.48
N SER A 93 9.91 -21.40 -17.49
CA SER A 93 10.96 -22.31 -17.97
C SER A 93 11.87 -21.62 -18.98
N GLU A 94 13.08 -22.15 -19.20
CA GLU A 94 14.07 -21.57 -20.15
C GLU A 94 13.52 -21.50 -21.58
N ASP A 95 12.73 -22.49 -21.99
CA ASP A 95 12.10 -22.57 -23.32
C ASP A 95 10.97 -21.54 -23.52
N GLU A 96 10.45 -20.96 -22.43
CA GLU A 96 9.36 -19.96 -22.46
C GLU A 96 9.88 -18.51 -22.40
N CYS A 97 11.21 -18.34 -22.38
CA CYS A 97 11.88 -17.04 -22.37
C CYS A 97 12.15 -16.57 -23.81
N ASP A 98 11.08 -16.26 -24.55
CA ASP A 98 11.17 -15.69 -25.90
C ASP A 98 10.79 -14.21 -25.87
N ASP A 99 11.68 -13.35 -26.37
CA ASP A 99 11.45 -11.89 -26.48
C ASP A 99 10.29 -11.54 -27.43
N SER A 100 9.87 -12.47 -28.30
CA SER A 100 8.73 -12.26 -29.20
C SER A 100 7.43 -11.95 -28.45
N VAL A 101 7.25 -12.49 -27.23
CA VAL A 101 6.02 -12.33 -26.43
C VAL A 101 5.81 -10.90 -25.90
N TYR A 102 6.83 -10.05 -25.97
CA TYR A 102 6.75 -8.65 -25.55
C TYR A 102 6.45 -7.69 -26.70
N LYS A 103 6.63 -8.10 -27.96
CA LYS A 103 6.54 -7.20 -29.12
C LYS A 103 5.17 -6.57 -29.30
N GLU A 104 4.13 -7.29 -28.88
CA GLU A 104 2.75 -6.92 -29.10
C GLU A 104 2.23 -5.89 -28.10
N ASN A 105 2.46 -6.14 -26.80
CA ASN A 105 1.82 -5.37 -25.72
C ASN A 105 2.84 -4.67 -24.81
N GLY A 106 4.15 -4.86 -25.02
CA GLY A 106 5.22 -4.32 -24.15
C GLY A 106 5.40 -5.07 -22.82
N PHE A 107 4.60 -6.12 -22.57
CA PHE A 107 4.71 -7.02 -21.42
C PHE A 107 4.55 -8.48 -21.86
N ASN A 108 4.88 -9.41 -20.97
CA ASN A 108 4.83 -10.84 -21.28
C ASN A 108 3.38 -11.36 -21.37
N ILE A 109 2.82 -11.36 -22.59
CA ILE A 109 1.44 -11.81 -22.82
C ILE A 109 1.27 -13.30 -22.53
N TYR A 110 2.32 -14.11 -22.77
CA TYR A 110 2.31 -15.55 -22.49
C TYR A 110 2.11 -15.81 -21.00
N VAL A 111 2.87 -15.13 -20.14
CA VAL A 111 2.71 -15.22 -18.68
C VAL A 111 1.33 -14.74 -18.27
N SER A 112 0.87 -13.61 -18.82
CA SER A 112 -0.48 -13.11 -18.51
C SER A 112 -1.56 -14.15 -18.84
N ASN A 113 -1.51 -14.78 -20.03
CA ASN A 113 -2.48 -15.79 -20.43
C ASN A 113 -2.50 -17.02 -19.52
N ASN A 114 -1.37 -17.34 -18.87
CA ASN A 114 -1.24 -18.49 -17.98
C ASN A 114 -1.53 -18.17 -16.49
N ILE A 115 -1.84 -16.92 -16.16
CA ILE A 115 -2.27 -16.52 -14.81
C ILE A 115 -3.80 -16.37 -14.81
N ALA A 116 -4.47 -16.83 -13.74
CA ALA A 116 -5.93 -16.74 -13.59
C ALA A 116 -6.44 -15.29 -13.64
N LEU A 117 -7.54 -15.04 -14.39
CA LEU A 117 -8.14 -13.70 -14.55
C LEU A 117 -8.62 -13.11 -13.21
N ASP A 118 -8.93 -13.95 -12.24
CA ASP A 118 -9.41 -13.60 -10.91
C ASP A 118 -8.36 -13.87 -9.81
N ARG A 119 -7.06 -13.84 -10.16
CA ARG A 119 -5.97 -14.14 -9.21
C ARG A 119 -6.04 -13.31 -7.92
N SER A 120 -5.70 -13.95 -6.81
CA SER A 120 -5.50 -13.29 -5.52
C SER A 120 -4.23 -12.42 -5.53
N LEU A 121 -4.23 -11.36 -4.72
CA LEU A 121 -3.11 -10.44 -4.54
C LEU A 121 -2.71 -10.40 -3.07
N PRO A 122 -1.43 -10.10 -2.75
CA PRO A 122 -1.01 -9.95 -1.38
C PRO A 122 -1.50 -8.60 -0.83
N ASP A 123 -1.99 -8.59 0.40
CA ASP A 123 -2.39 -7.36 1.07
C ASP A 123 -1.16 -6.61 1.60
N ILE A 124 -0.63 -5.69 0.79
CA ILE A 124 0.51 -4.84 1.13
C ILE A 124 0.11 -3.49 1.76
N ARG A 125 -1.17 -3.30 2.10
CA ARG A 125 -1.65 -2.05 2.71
C ARG A 125 -1.03 -1.84 4.09
N HIS A 126 -0.97 -0.59 4.53
CA HIS A 126 -0.55 -0.27 5.89
C HIS A 126 -1.50 -0.95 6.91
N SER A 127 -0.98 -1.42 8.04
CA SER A 127 -1.77 -2.14 9.07
C SER A 127 -3.04 -1.39 9.50
N ASN A 128 -2.92 -0.07 9.71
CA ASN A 128 -4.04 0.82 10.03
C ASN A 128 -5.16 0.88 8.98
N CYS A 129 -4.94 0.46 7.73
CA CYS A 129 -6.00 0.44 6.71
C CYS A 129 -7.08 -0.59 7.03
N LYS A 130 -6.71 -1.71 7.69
CA LYS A 130 -7.63 -2.81 8.01
C LYS A 130 -8.69 -2.44 9.06
N THR A 131 -8.46 -1.36 9.81
CA THR A 131 -9.38 -0.86 10.85
C THR A 131 -10.11 0.41 10.43
N LYS A 132 -9.96 0.85 9.16
CA LYS A 132 -10.64 2.06 8.66
C LYS A 132 -12.11 1.79 8.38
N LEU A 133 -12.92 2.74 8.81
CA LEU A 133 -14.36 2.79 8.54
C LEU A 133 -14.64 3.97 7.61
N TYR A 134 -15.58 3.78 6.69
CA TYR A 134 -16.00 4.81 5.74
C TYR A 134 -17.48 5.09 5.89
N LEU A 135 -17.97 6.15 5.25
CA LEU A 135 -19.40 6.47 5.25
C LEU A 135 -20.22 5.28 4.75
N GLU A 136 -21.36 5.05 5.38
CA GLU A 136 -22.29 4.00 4.95
C GLU A 136 -22.91 4.33 3.60
N ASN A 137 -23.17 5.60 3.34
CA ASN A 137 -23.71 6.09 2.07
C ASN A 137 -22.59 6.75 1.26
N LEU A 138 -22.11 6.06 0.24
CA LEU A 138 -21.14 6.56 -0.73
C LEU A 138 -21.86 6.81 -2.06
N PRO A 139 -21.43 7.81 -2.85
CA PRO A 139 -21.91 7.96 -4.22
C PRO A 139 -21.47 6.75 -5.06
N ASN A 140 -22.30 6.37 -6.02
CA ASN A 140 -21.89 5.41 -7.04
C ASN A 140 -20.89 6.05 -8.02
N THR A 141 -20.17 5.22 -8.77
CA THR A 141 -19.15 5.67 -9.72
C THR A 141 -19.26 4.91 -11.05
N SER A 142 -19.08 5.63 -12.16
CA SER A 142 -18.91 5.05 -13.50
C SER A 142 -17.40 4.86 -13.74
N ILE A 143 -16.99 3.63 -14.05
CA ILE A 143 -15.58 3.28 -14.26
C ILE A 143 -15.33 3.25 -15.77
N ILE A 144 -14.50 4.16 -16.26
CA ILE A 144 -14.17 4.29 -17.69
C ILE A 144 -12.78 3.73 -17.93
N ILE A 145 -12.67 2.77 -18.85
CA ILE A 145 -11.41 2.11 -19.22
C ILE A 145 -11.16 2.36 -20.72
N PRO A 146 -10.35 3.36 -21.09
CA PRO A 146 -9.88 3.49 -22.45
C PRO A 146 -8.86 2.38 -22.75
N PHE A 147 -8.97 1.75 -23.92
CA PHE A 147 -8.01 0.75 -24.38
C PHE A 147 -7.73 0.91 -25.88
N HIS A 148 -6.50 0.60 -26.28
CA HIS A 148 -6.08 0.54 -27.68
C HIS A 148 -5.15 -0.67 -27.84
N ASN A 149 -5.57 -1.67 -28.62
CA ASN A 149 -4.77 -2.89 -28.87
C ASN A 149 -4.27 -3.58 -27.58
N GLU A 150 -5.05 -3.51 -26.50
CA GLU A 150 -4.68 -4.09 -25.21
C GLU A 150 -4.76 -5.63 -25.24
N GLY A 151 -3.86 -6.30 -24.51
CA GLY A 151 -3.89 -7.75 -24.39
C GLY A 151 -5.20 -8.26 -23.79
N TRP A 152 -5.82 -9.28 -24.39
CA TRP A 152 -7.11 -9.81 -23.93
C TRP A 152 -7.10 -10.23 -22.46
N SER A 153 -6.04 -10.93 -22.02
CA SER A 153 -5.91 -11.39 -20.64
C SER A 153 -5.61 -10.27 -19.64
N SER A 154 -4.95 -9.17 -20.05
CA SER A 154 -4.75 -8.01 -19.17
C SER A 154 -6.04 -7.22 -19.01
N LEU A 155 -6.75 -6.95 -20.11
CA LEU A 155 -8.01 -6.23 -20.10
C LEU A 155 -9.08 -6.96 -19.27
N LEU A 156 -9.28 -8.26 -19.51
CA LEU A 156 -10.24 -9.05 -18.74
C LEU A 156 -9.88 -9.12 -17.26
N ARG A 157 -8.60 -9.28 -16.91
CA ARG A 157 -8.17 -9.32 -15.51
C ARG A 157 -8.46 -8.00 -14.78
N THR A 158 -8.37 -6.87 -15.48
CA THR A 158 -8.79 -5.56 -14.97
C THR A 158 -10.27 -5.53 -14.65
N ILE A 159 -11.12 -5.97 -15.59
CA ILE A 159 -12.57 -6.03 -15.41
C ILE A 159 -12.95 -6.98 -14.26
N HIS A 160 -12.36 -8.17 -14.23
CA HIS A 160 -12.57 -9.15 -13.15
C HIS A 160 -12.14 -8.58 -11.79
N SER A 161 -11.00 -7.89 -11.71
CA SER A 161 -10.55 -7.24 -10.48
C SER A 161 -11.56 -6.21 -9.98
N ILE A 162 -12.10 -5.38 -10.87
CA ILE A 162 -13.11 -4.38 -10.51
C ILE A 162 -14.37 -5.07 -9.98
N SER A 163 -14.90 -6.04 -10.73
CA SER A 163 -16.14 -6.73 -10.39
C SER A 163 -16.06 -7.53 -9.09
N HIS A 164 -14.90 -8.12 -8.76
CA HIS A 164 -14.79 -8.97 -7.57
C HIS A 164 -14.34 -8.21 -6.32
N ARG A 165 -13.76 -7.00 -6.45
CA ARG A 165 -13.19 -6.24 -5.32
C ARG A 165 -13.90 -4.91 -5.04
N THR A 166 -14.98 -4.63 -5.75
CA THR A 166 -15.80 -3.43 -5.56
C THR A 166 -17.22 -3.85 -5.22
N PRO A 167 -17.84 -3.28 -4.17
CA PRO A 167 -19.24 -3.55 -3.87
C PRO A 167 -20.17 -3.16 -5.04
N ASP A 168 -21.02 -4.08 -5.49
CA ASP A 168 -21.85 -3.93 -6.71
C ASP A 168 -22.65 -2.62 -6.76
N HIS A 169 -23.25 -2.22 -5.64
CA HIS A 169 -24.08 -1.01 -5.57
C HIS A 169 -23.29 0.31 -5.67
N LEU A 170 -21.97 0.27 -5.53
CA LEU A 170 -21.11 1.43 -5.75
C LEU A 170 -20.70 1.56 -7.23
N ILE A 171 -20.88 0.52 -8.04
CA ILE A 171 -20.63 0.57 -9.48
C ILE A 171 -21.92 0.99 -10.17
N ALA A 172 -21.90 2.15 -10.83
CA ALA A 172 -22.99 2.55 -11.71
C ALA A 172 -22.91 1.77 -13.05
N GLU A 173 -21.72 1.75 -13.65
CA GLU A 173 -21.43 1.10 -14.93
C GLU A 173 -19.92 0.96 -15.13
N ILE A 174 -19.52 0.03 -16.00
CA ILE A 174 -18.14 -0.12 -16.50
C ILE A 174 -18.18 0.15 -18.00
N VAL A 175 -17.54 1.23 -18.44
CA VAL A 175 -17.52 1.67 -19.83
C VAL A 175 -16.16 1.37 -20.42
N LEU A 176 -16.10 0.42 -21.35
CA LEU A 176 -14.90 0.14 -22.14
C LEU A 176 -14.92 1.06 -23.37
N VAL A 177 -13.88 1.87 -23.52
CA VAL A 177 -13.76 2.83 -24.63
C VAL A 177 -12.63 2.36 -25.53
N ASP A 178 -13.00 1.85 -26.70
CA ASP A 178 -12.04 1.45 -27.73
C ASP A 178 -11.52 2.70 -28.46
N ASP A 179 -10.23 2.98 -28.32
CA ASP A 179 -9.52 4.05 -29.03
C ASP A 179 -8.99 3.53 -30.38
N TYR A 180 -9.91 3.11 -31.24
CA TYR A 180 -9.63 2.65 -32.61
C TYR A 180 -8.57 1.54 -32.68
N SER A 181 -8.80 0.43 -31.95
CA SER A 181 -7.98 -0.77 -32.06
C SER A 181 -8.01 -1.31 -33.50
N ASP A 182 -6.86 -1.77 -34.00
CA ASP A 182 -6.66 -2.19 -35.40
C ASP A 182 -6.20 -3.65 -35.54
N ARG A 183 -6.12 -4.38 -34.42
CA ARG A 183 -5.83 -5.82 -34.36
C ARG A 183 -7.07 -6.69 -34.25
#